data_AF-A0AAI8Z0C4-F1
#
_entry.id   AF-A0AAI8Z0C4-F1
#
_cell.length_a   1.000
_cell.length_b   1.000
_cell.length_c   1.000
_cell.angle_alpha   90.00
_cell.angle_beta   90.00
_cell.angle_gamma   90.00
#
_symmetry.space_group_name_H-M   'P 1'
#
loop_
_entity.id
_entity.type
_entity.pdbx_description
1 polymer ?
#
loop_
_entity_poly.entity_id
_entity_poly.type
_entity_poly.pdbx_seq_one_letter_code
_entity_poly.pdbx_strand_id
1 'polypeptide(L)'
;MPSHVSPATWTPVPLPFSRPAASDIPNASEIRACPAEIHSRSGTRIVAFPYYLVKYGTSTNTREGQALLYLEACVHNVPAPRLNAMFQDSDETFIVMDRIPGQTLDEAWEGLSEAEKDGITAELKVVFDEMRHQPCPWTDHFGALDGGPMPYFLFTSHEGDTGITGPFKD
;
A
#
# COMPACT_ATOMS: atom_id res chain seq x y z
N MET A 1 -9.49 33.94 14.89
CA MET A 1 -8.63 32.75 14.80
C MET A 1 -9.50 31.62 14.30
N PRO A 2 -9.36 31.14 13.06
CA PRO A 2 -10.07 29.94 12.66
C PRO A 2 -9.48 28.78 13.45
N SER A 3 -10.34 28.05 14.16
CA SER A 3 -10.00 26.79 14.80
C SER A 3 -9.46 25.83 13.75
N HIS A 4 -8.16 25.53 13.80
CA HIS A 4 -7.60 24.38 13.12
C HIS A 4 -8.30 23.14 13.69
N VAL A 5 -9.29 22.63 12.97
CA VAL A 5 -9.79 21.28 13.21
C VAL A 5 -8.66 20.37 12.79
N SER A 6 -7.97 19.74 13.74
CA SER A 6 -6.98 18.71 13.45
C SER A 6 -7.65 17.67 12.54
N PRO A 7 -7.04 17.28 11.41
CA PRO A 7 -7.57 16.18 10.62
C PRO A 7 -7.69 14.96 11.54
N ALA A 8 -8.79 14.23 11.42
CA ALA A 8 -9.00 13.03 12.22
C ALA A 8 -7.82 12.07 12.01
N THR A 9 -7.17 11.69 13.11
CA THR A 9 -6.03 10.76 13.08
C THR A 9 -6.45 9.43 12.46
N TRP A 10 -5.66 8.91 11.51
CA TRP A 10 -5.93 7.61 10.90
C TRP A 10 -5.85 6.50 11.95
N THR A 11 -6.88 5.65 11.99
CA THR A 11 -6.92 4.50 12.89
C THR A 11 -6.84 3.22 12.05
N PRO A 12 -5.76 2.41 12.18
CA PRO A 12 -5.62 1.18 11.44
C PRO A 12 -6.76 0.19 11.68
N VAL A 13 -7.21 -0.51 10.64
CA VAL A 13 -8.19 -1.59 10.80
C VAL A 13 -7.54 -2.83 11.43
N PRO A 14 -8.24 -3.56 12.31
CA PRO A 14 -7.72 -4.80 12.90
C PRO A 14 -7.66 -5.94 11.86
N LEU A 15 -6.85 -6.94 12.15
CA LEU A 15 -6.86 -8.22 11.43
C LEU A 15 -7.77 -9.25 12.13
N PRO A 16 -8.41 -10.16 11.37
CA PRO A 16 -8.50 -10.15 9.91
C PRO A 16 -9.42 -9.02 9.42
N PHE A 17 -9.06 -8.43 8.28
CA PHE A 17 -9.91 -7.51 7.53
C PHE A 17 -10.47 -8.23 6.31
N SER A 18 -11.76 -8.03 6.04
CA SER A 18 -12.40 -8.43 4.79
C SER A 18 -13.42 -7.38 4.38
N ARG A 19 -13.43 -7.03 3.11
CA ARG A 19 -14.41 -6.11 2.53
C ARG A 19 -15.76 -6.83 2.41
N PRO A 20 -16.89 -6.22 2.82
CA PRO A 20 -18.20 -6.90 2.75
C PRO A 20 -18.61 -7.38 1.35
N ALA A 21 -18.13 -6.70 0.31
CA ALA A 21 -18.41 -7.04 -1.09
C ALA A 21 -17.41 -8.05 -1.69
N ALA A 22 -16.37 -8.44 -0.96
CA ALA A 22 -15.38 -9.40 -1.44
C ALA A 22 -16.00 -10.81 -1.45
N SER A 23 -15.92 -11.48 -2.59
CA SER A 23 -16.37 -12.87 -2.78
C SER A 23 -15.22 -13.75 -3.24
N ASP A 24 -15.28 -15.05 -2.93
CA ASP A 24 -14.30 -16.04 -3.40
C ASP A 24 -12.84 -15.66 -3.07
N ILE A 25 -12.62 -15.07 -1.90
CA ILE A 25 -11.27 -14.74 -1.42
C ILE A 25 -10.53 -16.04 -1.14
N PRO A 26 -9.40 -16.30 -1.81
CA PRO A 26 -8.66 -17.55 -1.62
C PRO A 26 -8.07 -17.61 -0.21
N ASN A 27 -8.09 -18.79 0.39
CA ASN A 27 -7.48 -19.02 1.70
C ASN A 27 -5.96 -19.17 1.60
N ALA A 28 -5.26 -19.18 2.75
CA ALA A 28 -3.80 -19.24 2.80
C ALA A 28 -3.22 -20.47 2.06
N SER A 29 -3.87 -21.63 2.16
CA SER A 29 -3.43 -22.85 1.46
C SER A 29 -3.58 -22.73 -0.06
N GLU A 30 -4.69 -22.18 -0.54
CA GLU A 30 -4.92 -21.92 -1.97
C GLU A 30 -3.91 -20.89 -2.52
N ILE A 31 -3.63 -19.83 -1.76
CA ILE A 31 -2.65 -18.80 -2.12
C ILE A 31 -1.25 -19.40 -2.24
N ARG A 32 -0.82 -20.19 -1.26
CA ARG A 32 0.50 -20.84 -1.27
C ARG A 32 0.66 -21.86 -2.40
N ALA A 33 -0.42 -22.56 -2.73
CA ALA A 33 -0.45 -23.56 -3.80
C ALA A 33 -0.62 -22.94 -5.20
N CYS A 34 -0.87 -21.64 -5.31
CA CYS A 34 -1.13 -20.98 -6.58
C CYS A 34 0.14 -20.99 -7.47
N PRO A 35 0.07 -21.58 -8.68
CA PRO A 35 1.23 -21.67 -9.57
C PRO A 35 1.50 -20.37 -10.33
N ALA A 36 0.55 -19.44 -10.35
CA ALA A 36 0.64 -18.17 -11.07
C ALA A 36 1.42 -17.12 -10.25
N GLU A 37 2.67 -17.43 -9.93
CA GLU A 37 3.59 -16.51 -9.25
C GLU A 37 4.07 -15.43 -10.22
N ILE A 38 3.84 -14.16 -9.87
CA ILE A 38 4.30 -12.98 -10.61
C ILE A 38 5.70 -12.58 -10.13
N HIS A 39 5.94 -12.68 -8.82
CA HIS A 39 7.18 -12.22 -8.20
C HIS A 39 7.47 -12.95 -6.90
N SER A 40 8.75 -13.18 -6.61
CA SER A 40 9.23 -13.70 -5.33
C SER A 40 10.58 -13.10 -4.99
N ARG A 41 10.66 -12.44 -3.83
CA ARG A 41 11.89 -11.80 -3.33
C ARG A 41 11.85 -11.61 -1.82
N SER A 42 12.95 -11.97 -1.16
CA SER A 42 13.21 -11.63 0.25
C SER A 42 12.05 -11.97 1.22
N GLY A 43 11.45 -13.15 1.10
CA GLY A 43 10.34 -13.58 1.96
C GLY A 43 8.99 -12.91 1.63
N THR A 44 8.87 -12.29 0.46
CA THR A 44 7.61 -11.80 -0.12
C THR A 44 7.36 -12.49 -1.44
N ARG A 45 6.12 -12.94 -1.65
CA ARG A 45 5.62 -13.60 -2.85
C ARG A 45 4.38 -12.87 -3.35
N ILE A 46 4.20 -12.86 -4.67
CA ILE A 46 3.04 -12.26 -5.34
C ILE A 46 2.46 -13.30 -6.27
N VAL A 47 1.18 -13.65 -6.10
CA VAL A 47 0.46 -14.60 -6.95
C VAL A 47 -0.81 -13.98 -7.53
N ALA A 48 -1.17 -14.42 -8.73
CA ALA A 48 -2.34 -13.93 -9.45
C ALA A 48 -3.51 -14.92 -9.37
N PHE A 49 -4.69 -14.40 -9.04
CA PHE A 49 -5.98 -15.05 -9.21
C PHE A 49 -6.76 -14.32 -10.33
N PRO A 50 -7.93 -14.83 -10.76
CA PRO A 50 -8.71 -14.17 -11.81
C PRO A 50 -9.06 -12.71 -11.49
N TYR A 51 -9.53 -12.44 -10.27
CA TYR A 51 -9.97 -11.11 -9.83
C TYR A 51 -9.05 -10.46 -8.80
N TYR A 52 -8.14 -11.23 -8.22
CA TYR A 52 -7.29 -10.77 -7.12
C TYR A 52 -5.82 -10.94 -7.43
N LEU A 53 -5.04 -10.04 -6.88
CA LEU A 53 -3.60 -10.18 -6.75
C LEU A 53 -3.30 -10.28 -5.26
N VAL A 54 -2.53 -11.31 -4.89
CA VAL A 54 -2.22 -11.58 -3.48
C VAL A 54 -0.73 -11.42 -3.27
N LYS A 55 -0.38 -10.47 -2.41
CA LYS A 55 0.98 -10.35 -1.87
C LYS A 55 1.01 -11.00 -0.50
N TYR A 56 1.97 -11.89 -0.27
CA TYR A 56 2.10 -12.55 1.02
C TYR A 56 3.54 -12.93 1.38
N GLY A 57 3.74 -13.26 2.65
CA GLY A 57 4.99 -13.83 3.15
C GLY A 57 5.43 -13.23 4.47
N THR A 58 6.56 -13.71 4.99
CA THR A 58 7.11 -13.34 6.31
C THR A 58 7.64 -11.90 6.36
N SER A 59 8.02 -11.35 5.21
CA SER A 59 8.47 -9.95 5.08
C SER A 59 7.34 -9.00 4.64
N THR A 60 6.11 -9.50 4.48
CA THR A 60 4.96 -8.67 4.09
C THR A 60 4.42 -7.93 5.32
N ASN A 61 4.24 -6.62 5.21
CA ASN A 61 3.76 -5.77 6.31
C ASN A 61 2.33 -5.28 6.05
N THR A 62 1.48 -5.30 7.09
CA THR A 62 0.09 -4.85 7.06
C THR A 62 -0.07 -3.37 6.68
N ARG A 63 0.98 -2.56 6.85
CA ARG A 63 1.01 -1.13 6.47
C ARG A 63 0.63 -0.89 5.02
N GLU A 64 0.92 -1.81 4.11
CA GLU A 64 0.49 -1.67 2.71
C GLU A 64 -1.04 -1.74 2.58
N GLY A 65 -1.69 -2.71 3.23
CA GLY A 65 -3.14 -2.78 3.25
C GLY A 65 -3.78 -1.55 3.93
N GLN A 66 -3.18 -1.07 5.02
CA GLN A 66 -3.63 0.17 5.67
C GLN A 66 -3.48 1.39 4.75
N ALA A 67 -2.41 1.47 3.97
CA ALA A 67 -2.20 2.54 3.00
C ALA A 67 -3.25 2.51 1.88
N LEU A 68 -3.62 1.33 1.37
CA LEU A 68 -4.70 1.22 0.39
C LEU A 68 -6.04 1.70 0.94
N LEU A 69 -6.37 1.33 2.19
CA LEU A 69 -7.59 1.82 2.85
C LEU A 69 -7.57 3.33 3.09
N TYR A 70 -6.41 3.88 3.45
CA TYR A 70 -6.23 5.32 3.63
C TYR A 70 -6.41 6.09 2.32
N LEU A 71 -5.79 5.62 1.23
CA LEU A 71 -5.96 6.23 -0.09
C LEU A 71 -7.41 6.22 -0.53
N GLU A 72 -8.11 5.10 -0.35
CA GLU A 72 -9.54 5.00 -0.68
C GLU A 72 -10.41 5.95 0.14
N ALA A 73 -10.15 6.07 1.44
CA ALA A 73 -10.96 6.90 2.34
C ALA A 73 -10.65 8.40 2.20
N CYS A 74 -9.41 8.76 1.89
CA CYS A 74 -8.92 10.10 2.11
C CYS A 74 -8.31 10.77 0.87
N VAL A 75 -7.92 10.00 -0.17
CA VAL A 75 -7.22 10.50 -1.37
C VAL A 75 -7.82 9.90 -2.65
N HIS A 76 -9.13 10.09 -2.84
CA HIS A 76 -9.95 9.41 -3.86
C HIS A 76 -9.51 9.57 -5.32
N ASN A 77 -8.71 10.60 -5.64
CA ASN A 77 -8.21 10.84 -7.00
C ASN A 77 -6.95 10.01 -7.34
N VAL A 78 -6.39 9.29 -6.37
CA VAL A 78 -5.23 8.42 -6.58
C VAL A 78 -5.72 7.04 -7.00
N PRO A 79 -5.42 6.57 -8.22
CA PRO A 79 -5.78 5.23 -8.63
C PRO A 79 -4.94 4.21 -7.86
N ALA A 80 -5.60 3.41 -7.04
CA ALA A 80 -4.98 2.32 -6.28
C ALA A 80 -5.93 1.10 -6.28
N PRO A 81 -5.39 -0.13 -6.22
CA PRO A 81 -6.24 -1.32 -6.10
C PRO A 81 -6.98 -1.30 -4.76
N ARG A 82 -8.21 -1.81 -4.73
CA ARG A 82 -8.95 -1.91 -3.48
C ARG A 82 -8.45 -3.10 -2.66
N LEU A 83 -8.27 -2.87 -1.37
CA LEU A 83 -8.02 -3.96 -0.43
C LEU A 83 -9.31 -4.77 -0.23
N ASN A 84 -9.27 -6.05 -0.59
CA ASN A 84 -10.40 -6.96 -0.45
C ASN A 84 -10.29 -7.81 0.82
N ALA A 85 -9.10 -8.26 1.19
CA ALA A 85 -8.85 -8.90 2.46
C ALA A 85 -7.41 -8.69 2.93
N MET A 86 -7.20 -8.73 4.24
CA MET A 86 -5.87 -8.75 4.86
C MET A 86 -5.92 -9.61 6.10
N PHE A 87 -5.02 -10.58 6.22
CA PHE A 87 -5.01 -11.52 7.34
C PHE A 87 -3.61 -12.10 7.55
N GLN A 88 -3.45 -12.82 8.66
CA GLN A 88 -2.24 -13.56 8.99
C GLN A 88 -2.56 -15.05 9.08
N ASP A 89 -1.61 -15.87 8.62
CA ASP A 89 -1.62 -17.30 8.84
C ASP A 89 -0.19 -17.75 9.13
N SER A 90 0.03 -18.33 10.32
CA SER A 90 1.36 -18.56 10.89
C SER A 90 2.17 -17.25 10.99
N ASP A 91 3.37 -17.19 10.43
CA ASP A 91 4.27 -16.03 10.41
C ASP A 91 4.15 -15.19 9.12
N GLU A 92 3.21 -15.52 8.24
CA GLU A 92 3.00 -14.82 6.98
C GLU A 92 1.81 -13.86 7.05
N THR A 93 2.01 -12.66 6.48
CA THR A 93 0.92 -11.70 6.26
C THR A 93 0.44 -11.83 4.83
N PHE A 94 -0.88 -11.77 4.61
CA PHE A 94 -1.54 -11.86 3.31
C PHE A 94 -2.31 -10.58 3.03
N ILE A 95 -2.09 -10.00 1.85
CA ILE A 95 -2.76 -8.79 1.36
C ILE A 95 -3.43 -9.17 0.03
N VAL A 96 -4.75 -9.24 0.04
CA VAL A 96 -5.58 -9.57 -1.12
C VAL A 96 -6.18 -8.27 -1.66
N MET A 97 -5.78 -7.89 -2.87
CA MET A 97 -6.21 -6.65 -3.51
C MET A 97 -6.74 -6.89 -4.92
N ASP A 98 -7.43 -5.90 -5.48
CA ASP A 98 -7.89 -5.96 -6.88
C ASP A 98 -6.76 -6.32 -7.84
N ARG A 99 -7.02 -7.23 -8.77
CA ARG A 99 -6.17 -7.43 -9.93
C ARG A 99 -6.54 -6.42 -11.01
N ILE A 100 -5.72 -5.41 -11.18
CA ILE A 100 -5.91 -4.41 -12.25
C ILE A 100 -5.29 -4.97 -13.54
N PRO A 101 -6.06 -5.20 -14.61
CA PRO A 101 -5.50 -5.59 -15.90
C PRO A 101 -4.76 -4.42 -16.52
N GLY A 102 -3.55 -4.68 -17.01
CA GLY A 102 -2.75 -3.65 -17.68
C GLY A 102 -1.39 -4.16 -18.07
N GLN A 103 -0.70 -3.36 -18.88
CA GLN A 103 0.73 -3.50 -19.14
C GLN A 103 1.48 -2.56 -18.19
N THR A 104 2.62 -3.00 -17.67
CA THR A 104 3.44 -2.12 -16.83
C THR A 104 4.11 -1.04 -17.69
N LEU A 105 4.38 0.12 -17.08
CA LEU A 105 4.94 1.25 -17.84
C LEU A 105 6.33 0.93 -18.40
N ASP A 106 7.15 0.16 -17.68
CA ASP A 106 8.48 -0.29 -18.14
C ASP A 106 8.41 -1.18 -19.40
N GLU A 107 7.40 -2.04 -19.50
CA GLU A 107 7.19 -2.86 -20.70
C GLU A 107 6.69 -2.02 -21.89
N ALA A 108 5.84 -1.02 -21.64
CA ALA A 108 5.26 -0.18 -22.68
C ALA A 108 6.20 0.95 -23.15
N TRP A 109 7.08 1.45 -22.28
CA TRP A 109 7.75 2.75 -22.43
C TRP A 109 8.48 2.95 -23.77
N GLU A 110 9.23 1.95 -24.22
CA GLU A 110 10.02 2.03 -25.45
C GLU A 110 9.13 2.10 -26.71
N GLY A 111 7.90 1.59 -26.63
CA GLY A 111 6.93 1.61 -27.74
C GLY A 111 6.11 2.89 -27.85
N LEU A 112 6.15 3.76 -26.84
CA LEU A 112 5.33 4.98 -26.78
C LEU A 112 5.96 6.13 -27.59
N SER A 113 5.11 6.86 -28.30
CA SER A 113 5.47 8.14 -28.90
C SER A 113 5.75 9.22 -27.83
N GLU A 114 6.42 10.30 -28.24
CA GLU A 114 6.71 11.43 -27.35
C GLU A 114 5.42 12.04 -26.78
N ALA A 115 4.38 12.21 -27.60
CA ALA A 115 3.09 12.73 -27.16
C ALA A 115 2.38 11.83 -26.14
N GLU A 116 2.51 10.51 -26.25
CA GLU A 116 1.96 9.56 -25.26
C GLU A 116 2.73 9.61 -23.95
N LYS A 117 4.07 9.73 -24.00
CA LYS A 117 4.92 9.91 -22.81
C LYS A 117 4.60 11.20 -22.09
N ASP A 118 4.37 12.28 -22.81
CA ASP A 118 3.94 13.57 -22.26
C ASP A 118 2.58 13.45 -21.57
N GLY A 119 1.62 12.77 -22.22
CA GLY A 119 0.30 12.49 -21.64
C GLY A 119 0.38 11.71 -20.33
N ILE A 120 1.11 10.59 -20.31
CA ILE A 120 1.30 9.77 -19.11
C ILE A 120 2.02 10.55 -18.01
N THR A 121 3.03 11.34 -18.36
CA THR A 121 3.74 12.17 -17.38
C THR A 121 2.82 13.23 -16.76
N ALA A 122 1.93 13.83 -17.55
CA ALA A 122 0.93 14.76 -17.04
C ALA A 122 -0.07 14.07 -16.09
N GLU A 123 -0.54 12.87 -16.41
CA GLU A 123 -1.41 12.08 -15.53
C GLU A 123 -0.71 11.71 -14.21
N LEU A 124 0.53 11.19 -14.28
CA LEU A 124 1.33 10.87 -13.10
C LEU A 124 1.57 12.08 -12.22
N LYS A 125 1.82 13.25 -12.82
CA LYS A 125 1.98 14.50 -12.07
C LYS A 125 0.73 14.82 -11.25
N VAL A 126 -0.46 14.70 -11.83
CA VAL A 126 -1.72 14.92 -11.11
C VAL A 126 -1.85 13.94 -9.95
N VAL A 127 -1.58 12.65 -10.17
CA VAL A 127 -1.63 11.63 -9.10
C VAL A 127 -0.69 11.96 -7.94
N PHE A 128 0.58 12.31 -8.23
CA PHE A 128 1.54 12.67 -7.19
C PHE A 128 1.18 13.98 -6.49
N ASP A 129 0.65 14.95 -7.21
CA ASP A 129 0.20 16.20 -6.62
C ASP A 129 -0.96 15.90 -5.65
N GLU A 130 -1.95 15.10 -6.01
CA GLU A 130 -3.06 14.69 -5.11
C GLU A 130 -2.52 13.98 -3.84
N MET A 131 -1.56 13.06 -3.98
CA MET A 131 -0.94 12.40 -2.83
C MET A 131 -0.22 13.40 -1.90
N ARG A 132 0.51 14.37 -2.47
CA ARG A 132 1.32 15.34 -1.71
C ARG A 132 0.48 16.46 -1.08
N HIS A 133 -0.65 16.82 -1.69
CA HIS A 133 -1.56 17.80 -1.12
C HIS A 133 -2.31 17.25 0.09
N GLN A 134 -2.34 15.93 0.27
CA GLN A 134 -3.02 15.34 1.40
C GLN A 134 -2.28 15.67 2.71
N PRO A 135 -2.95 16.33 3.68
CA PRO A 135 -2.33 16.61 4.97
C PRO A 135 -1.92 15.33 5.70
N CYS A 136 -0.80 15.38 6.40
CA CYS A 136 -0.44 14.31 7.33
C CYS A 136 -1.55 14.16 8.38
N PRO A 137 -2.06 12.94 8.64
CA PRO A 137 -3.07 12.72 9.67
C PRO A 137 -2.52 12.91 11.09
N TRP A 138 -1.20 13.10 11.23
CA TRP A 138 -0.49 13.29 12.49
C TRP A 138 0.11 14.69 12.55
N THR A 139 -0.01 15.36 13.70
CA THR A 139 0.59 16.69 13.92
C THR A 139 2.09 16.55 14.17
N ASP A 140 2.91 17.40 13.52
CA ASP A 140 4.38 17.44 13.67
C ASP A 140 5.04 16.06 13.55
N HIS A 141 4.62 15.27 12.55
CA HIS A 141 4.99 13.86 12.42
C HIS A 141 5.33 13.50 10.98
N PHE A 142 6.55 12.98 10.81
CA PHE A 142 7.02 12.32 9.61
C PHE A 142 7.33 10.85 9.92
N GLY A 143 6.50 9.95 9.38
CA GLY A 143 6.52 8.52 9.73
C GLY A 143 5.46 7.71 9.01
N ALA A 144 5.10 6.56 9.60
CA ALA A 144 4.09 5.66 9.05
C ALA A 144 2.66 6.15 9.34
N LEU A 145 1.68 5.71 8.55
CA LEU A 145 0.26 6.09 8.69
C LEU A 145 -0.33 5.72 10.06
N ASP A 146 0.24 4.75 10.75
CA ASP A 146 -0.14 4.33 12.11
C ASP A 146 0.47 5.22 13.22
N GLY A 147 1.14 6.33 12.86
CA GLY A 147 1.85 7.20 13.78
C GLY A 147 3.20 6.61 14.22
N GLY A 148 3.61 5.51 13.61
CA GLY A 148 4.86 4.82 13.91
C GLY A 148 6.08 5.38 13.16
N PRO A 149 7.25 4.75 13.37
CA PRO A 149 8.51 5.14 12.73
C PRO A 149 8.47 4.95 11.22
N MET A 150 9.38 5.62 10.51
CA MET A 150 9.49 5.49 9.06
C MET A 150 9.92 4.07 8.68
N PRO A 151 9.14 3.33 7.84
CA PRO A 151 9.44 1.95 7.48
C PRO A 151 10.53 1.87 6.40
N TYR A 152 11.75 2.28 6.74
CA TYR A 152 12.87 2.23 5.80
C TYR A 152 14.12 1.68 6.47
N PHE A 153 14.88 0.87 5.75
CA PHE A 153 16.02 0.15 6.31
C PHE A 153 17.16 1.07 6.78
N LEU A 154 17.25 2.30 6.26
CA LEU A 154 18.19 3.31 6.75
C LEU A 154 17.76 3.91 8.10
N PHE A 155 16.50 3.73 8.49
CA PHE A 155 15.88 4.27 9.70
C PHE A 155 15.46 3.11 10.61
N THR A 156 16.42 2.23 10.88
CA THR A 156 16.26 1.07 11.76
C THR A 156 17.20 1.18 12.95
N SER A 157 16.74 0.76 14.13
CA SER A 157 17.56 0.65 15.33
C SER A 157 17.26 -0.68 16.00
N HIS A 158 18.31 -1.49 16.23
CA HIS A 158 18.18 -2.73 16.98
C HIS A 158 17.70 -2.50 18.42
N GLU A 159 17.96 -1.31 18.98
CA GLU A 159 17.58 -0.92 20.34
C GLU A 159 16.24 -0.17 20.39
N GLY A 160 15.58 0.04 19.24
CA GLY A 160 14.33 0.81 19.17
C GLY A 160 14.52 2.31 19.39
N ASP A 161 15.70 2.84 19.06
CA ASP A 161 15.99 4.27 19.20
C ASP A 161 15.10 5.12 18.27
N THR A 162 14.17 5.87 18.87
CA THR A 162 13.24 6.77 18.17
C THR A 162 13.92 8.00 17.57
N GLY A 163 15.14 8.33 18.00
CA GLY A 163 15.98 9.35 17.36
C GLY A 163 16.48 8.92 15.97
N ILE A 164 16.56 7.61 15.71
CA ILE A 164 16.99 7.02 14.43
C ILE A 164 15.79 6.57 13.61
N THR A 165 14.77 6.01 14.26
CA THR A 165 13.60 5.41 13.59
C THR A 165 12.45 6.40 13.41
N GLY A 166 12.46 7.50 14.15
CA GLY A 166 11.36 8.46 14.21
C GLY A 166 10.23 8.00 15.15
N PRO A 167 9.08 8.67 15.10
CA PRO A 167 8.74 9.70 14.11
C PRO A 167 9.54 10.99 14.26
N PHE A 168 9.85 11.61 13.13
CA PHE A 168 10.54 12.91 13.11
C PHE A 168 9.54 14.04 13.21
N LYS A 169 9.97 15.15 13.82
CA LYS A 169 9.21 16.40 13.79
C LYS A 169 9.51 17.12 12.48
N ASP A 170 8.47 17.67 11.85
CA ASP A 170 8.63 18.61 10.73
C ASP A 170 9.25 19.94 11.17
#